data_AF-A0A3P7PHW3-F1
#
_entry.id   AF-A0A3P7PHW3-F1
#
_cell.length_a   1.000
_cell.length_b   1.000
_cell.length_c   1.000
_cell.angle_alpha   90.00
_cell.angle_beta   90.00
_cell.angle_gamma   90.00
#
_symmetry.space_group_name_H-M   'P 1'
#
loop_
_entity.id
_entity.type
_entity.pdbx_description
1 polymer ?
#
loop_
_entity_poly.entity_id
_entity_poly.type
_entity_poly.pdbx_seq_one_letter_code
_entity_poly.pdbx_strand_id
1 'polypeptide(L)' 'MAQCLSDDNQLARSEFSLDDSLFMACALLYRGNASAATVNTSVDDARRQGKLNFADWSPCGYKVSLKCPS' A
#
# COMPACT_ATOMS: atom_id res chain seq x y z
N MET A 1 1.03 5.44 -6.38
CA MET A 1 0.42 4.58 -5.33
C MET A 1 -1.11 4.50 -5.46
N ALA A 2 -1.84 5.59 -5.69
CA ALA A 2 -3.32 5.57 -5.70
C ALA A 2 -3.97 4.47 -6.58
N GLN A 3 -3.35 4.11 -7.71
CA GLN A 3 -3.85 3.06 -8.61
C GLN A 3 -3.62 1.64 -8.08
N CYS A 4 -2.56 1.36 -7.31
CA CYS A 4 -2.32 0.01 -6.80
C CYS A 4 -3.25 -0.37 -5.64
N LEU A 5 -3.90 0.62 -5.01
CA LEU A 5 -4.96 0.44 -4.01
C LEU A 5 -6.33 0.68 -4.64
N SER A 6 -6.60 -0.04 -5.73
CA SER A 6 -7.87 -0.07 -6.44
C SER A 6 -8.29 -1.53 -6.56
N ASP A 7 -9.59 -1.78 -6.43
CA ASP A 7 -10.17 -3.12 -6.59
C ASP A 7 -9.88 -3.71 -7.98
N ASP A 8 -9.72 -2.86 -9.01
CA ASP A 8 -9.46 -3.29 -10.39
C ASP A 8 -8.05 -3.87 -10.59
N ASN A 9 -7.11 -3.51 -9.72
CA ASN A 9 -5.70 -3.92 -9.84
C ASN A 9 -5.34 -5.06 -8.88
N GLN A 10 -6.35 -5.75 -8.33
CA GLN A 10 -6.15 -6.94 -7.50
C GLN A 10 -5.97 -8.18 -8.38
N LEU A 11 -4.86 -8.91 -8.19
CA LEU A 11 -4.62 -10.19 -8.86
C LEU A 11 -5.55 -11.30 -8.36
N ALA A 12 -5.96 -11.23 -7.09
CA ALA A 12 -6.96 -12.09 -6.50
C ALA A 12 -8.10 -11.19 -6.04
N ARG A 13 -9.19 -11.19 -6.80
CA ARG A 13 -10.34 -10.31 -6.53
C ARG A 13 -11.12 -10.84 -5.34
N SER A 14 -11.31 -9.97 -4.36
CA SER A 14 -12.19 -10.23 -3.21
C SER A 14 -13.66 -9.98 -3.58
N GLU A 15 -14.58 -10.58 -2.83
CA GLU A 15 -16.00 -10.22 -2.87
C GLU A 15 -16.27 -8.88 -2.17
N PHE A 16 -15.42 -8.51 -1.21
CA PHE A 16 -15.47 -7.24 -0.48
C PHE A 16 -14.51 -6.22 -1.09
N SER A 17 -14.89 -4.94 -1.08
CA SER A 17 -14.00 -3.85 -1.50
C SER A 17 -12.82 -3.67 -0.55
N LEU A 18 -11.77 -2.97 -0.98
CA LEU A 18 -10.68 -2.55 -0.09
C LEU A 18 -11.20 -1.76 1.13
N ASP A 19 -12.20 -0.90 0.96
CA ASP A 19 -12.73 -0.07 2.04
C ASP A 19 -13.51 -0.89 3.08
N ASP A 20 -14.18 -1.96 2.64
CA ASP A 20 -14.93 -2.89 3.52
C ASP A 20 -14.04 -3.94 4.20
N SER A 21 -12.75 -3.98 3.86
CA SER A 21 -11.81 -5.01 4.32
C SER A 21 -10.92 -4.52 5.47
N LEU A 22 -10.58 -5.44 6.38
CA LEU A 22 -9.62 -5.19 7.45
C LEU A 22 -8.27 -5.85 7.12
N PHE A 23 -7.22 -5.04 7.00
CA PHE A 23 -5.88 -5.48 6.63
C PHE A 23 -5.00 -5.72 7.84
N MET A 24 -4.24 -6.81 7.83
CA MET A 24 -3.20 -7.04 8.83
C MET A 24 -1.89 -6.32 8.49
N ALA A 25 -1.59 -6.12 7.21
CA ALA A 25 -0.37 -5.48 6.72
C ALA A 25 -0.50 -5.12 5.24
N CYS A 26 0.26 -4.13 4.79
CA CYS A 26 0.41 -3.79 3.37
C CYS A 26 1.90 -3.66 3.03
N ALA A 27 2.39 -4.43 2.06
CA ALA A 27 3.79 -4.36 1.63
C ALA A 27 3.89 -3.73 0.23
N LEU A 28 4.63 -2.63 0.13
CA LEU A 28 4.84 -1.88 -1.11
C LEU A 28 6.27 -2.09 -1.59
N LEU A 29 6.40 -2.74 -2.75
CA LEU A 29 7.68 -3.11 -3.34
C LEU A 29 7.93 -2.23 -4.57
N TYR A 30 8.65 -1.13 -4.37
CA TYR A 30 9.03 -0.21 -5.45
C TYR A 30 10.26 -0.76 -6.18
N ARG A 31 10.20 -0.76 -7.51
CA ARG A 31 11.31 -1.18 -8.38
C ARG A 31 11.52 -0.14 -9.49
N GLY A 32 12.77 0.21 -9.76
CA GLY A 32 13.14 1.16 -10.81
C GLY A 32 13.71 2.47 -10.27
N ASN A 33 13.72 3.50 -11.10
CA ASN A 33 14.27 4.81 -10.77
C ASN A 33 13.28 5.66 -9.96
N ALA A 34 13.05 5.28 -8.71
CA ALA A 34 12.27 6.06 -7.76
C ALA A 34 13.18 6.51 -6.61
N SER A 35 13.05 7.77 -6.19
CA SER A 35 13.79 8.27 -5.03
C SER A 35 13.09 7.84 -3.73
N ALA A 36 13.86 7.67 -2.65
CA ALA A 36 13.30 7.39 -1.32
C ALA A 36 12.31 8.49 -0.87
N ALA A 37 12.56 9.75 -1.23
CA ALA A 37 11.68 10.86 -0.92
C ALA A 37 10.30 10.70 -1.58
N THR A 38 10.28 10.42 -2.90
CA THR A 38 9.04 10.20 -3.66
C THR A 38 8.23 9.03 -3.09
N VAL A 39 8.92 7.95 -2.70
CA VAL A 39 8.30 6.77 -2.09
C VAL A 39 7.66 7.14 -0.75
N ASN A 40 8.38 7.81 0.15
CA ASN A 40 7.85 8.21 1.45
C ASN A 40 6.63 9.12 1.31
N THR A 41 6.69 10.15 0.44
CA THR A 41 5.54 11.03 0.19
C THR A 41 4.32 10.24 -0.27
N SER A 42 4.50 9.31 -1.21
CA SER A 42 3.38 8.51 -1.72
C SER A 42 2.72 7.62 -0.66
N VAL A 43 3.51 7.10 0.28
CA VAL A 43 3.03 6.27 1.39
C VAL A 43 2.28 7.11 2.42
N ASP A 44 2.80 8.29 2.74
CA ASP A 44 2.12 9.23 3.64
C ASP A 44 0.79 9.71 3.04
N ASP A 45 0.73 9.93 1.73
CA ASP A 45 -0.52 10.28 1.06
C ASP A 45 -1.55 9.16 1.12
N ALA A 46 -1.13 7.90 0.96
CA ALA A 46 -2.05 6.77 1.12
C ALA A 46 -2.53 6.57 2.56
N ARG A 47 -1.67 6.84 3.55
CA ARG A 47 -2.08 6.87 4.96
C ARG A 47 -3.13 7.94 5.21
N ARG A 48 -2.93 9.15 4.67
CA ARG A 48 -3.90 10.27 4.78
C ARG A 48 -5.22 9.97 4.08
N GLN A 49 -5.19 9.29 2.94
CA GLN A 49 -6.39 8.91 2.20
C GLN A 49 -7.23 7.86 2.93
N GLY A 50 -6.66 7.11 3.87
CA GLY A 50 -7.41 6.16 4.69
C GLY A 50 -7.99 4.96 3.94
N LYS A 51 -7.51 4.67 2.72
CA LYS A 51 -8.03 3.60 1.85
C LYS A 51 -7.87 2.17 2.39
N LEU A 52 -7.00 1.98 3.37
CA LEU A 52 -6.79 0.67 3.99
C LEU A 52 -7.03 0.79 5.47
N ASN A 53 -8.03 0.05 5.96
CA ASN A 53 -8.32 -0.08 7.37
C ASN A 53 -7.43 -1.18 7.95
N PHE A 54 -6.55 -0.84 8.90
CA PHE A 54 -5.69 -1.83 9.54
C PHE A 54 -6.32 -2.36 10.83
N ALA A 55 -6.15 -3.66 11.07
CA ALA A 55 -6.52 -4.30 12.32
C ALA A 55 -5.77 -3.68 13.51
N ASP A 56 -6.49 -3.33 14.56
CA ASP A 56 -5.95 -2.77 15.80
C ASP A 56 -5.07 -3.76 16.59
N TRP A 57 -5.34 -5.06 16.43
CA TRP A 57 -4.56 -6.16 17.01
C TRP A 57 -3.30 -6.52 16.21
N SER A 58 -3.12 -5.98 15.00
CA SER A 58 -1.90 -6.17 14.22
C SER A 58 -0.95 -4.99 14.44
N PRO A 59 0.30 -5.21 14.89
CA PRO A 59 1.29 -4.14 14.99
C PRO A 59 1.82 -3.70 13.61
N CYS A 60 1.38 -4.36 12.53
CA CYS A 60 1.88 -4.13 11.18
C CYS A 60 0.94 -3.18 10.40
N GLY A 61 1.51 -2.12 9.84
CA GLY A 61 0.84 -1.27 8.85
C GLY A 61 1.48 -1.41 7.48
N TYR A 62 1.91 -0.28 6.92
CA TYR A 62 2.67 -0.24 5.68
C TYR A 62 4.14 -0.63 5.87
N LYS A 63 4.61 -1.59 5.07
CA LYS A 63 6.02 -1.95 4.90
C LYS A 63 6.46 -1.51 3.51
N VAL A 64 7.61 -0.86 3.42
CA VAL A 64 8.07 -0.25 2.16
C VAL A 64 9.46 -0.75 1.84
N SER A 65 9.68 -1.13 0.59
CA SER A 65 11.00 -1.50 0.08
C SER A 65 11.20 -0.87 -1.28
N LEU A 66 12.39 -0.31 -1.51
CA LEU A 66 12.77 0.31 -2.78
C LEU A 66 14.01 -0.38 -3.33
N LYS A 67 13.90 -0.91 -4.54
CA LYS A 67 15.01 -1.50 -5.30
C LYS A 67 15.30 -0.65 -6.53
N CYS A 68 16.34 0.19 -6.43
CA CYS A 68 16.89 0.87 -7.59
C CYS A 68 17.81 -0.09 -8.37
N PRO A 69 17.67 -0.23 -9.69
CA PRO A 69 18.66 -0.94 -10.51
C PRO A 69 19.95 -0.12 -10.54
N SER A 70 21.03 -0.70 -10.00
CA SER A 70 22.41 -0.22 -10.12
C SER A 70 22.91 -0.31 -11.56
#